data_AF-A0A9W4JR84-F1
#
_entry.id   AF-A0A9W4JR84-F1
#
_cell.length_a   1.000
_cell.length_b   1.000
_cell.length_c   1.000
_cell.angle_alpha   90.00
_cell.angle_beta   90.00
_cell.angle_gamma   90.00
#
_symmetry.space_group_name_H-M   'P 1'
#
loop_
_entity.id
_entity.type
_entity.pdbx_description
1 polymer ?
#
loop_
_entity_poly.entity_id
_entity_poly.type
_entity_poly.pdbx_seq_one_letter_code
_entity_poly.pdbx_strand_id
1 'polypeptide(L)'
;MVWGKSIPVTMKVTYNGLANEDGEAVLEGSKPLIIQSLSFSFSNFNFHRRCHDYDQGDSDDDDPEWEVYVDDDWNNLYYLPDGSDIEVNVTDEEFWCLQPGESRTDQFTCSELHEETAVGDSYRIQYWGGSVEWWILGSREEHANTTVKVNYMNDVVDPVDNEGKPEITIPGSNNVEFVIVDKKDP
;
A
#
# COMPACT_ATOMS: atom_id res chain seq x y z
N MET A 1 21.24 -18.44 9.16
CA MET A 1 20.38 -17.58 8.33
C MET A 1 20.88 -16.17 8.50
N VAL A 2 21.54 -15.65 7.47
CA VAL A 2 21.81 -14.22 7.38
C VAL A 2 20.57 -13.65 6.74
N TRP A 3 19.76 -12.93 7.52
CA TRP A 3 18.65 -12.17 6.98
C TRP A 3 19.24 -11.11 6.04
N GLY A 4 18.84 -11.12 4.78
CA GLY A 4 19.24 -10.16 3.77
C GLY A 4 18.96 -8.72 4.22
N LYS A 5 19.69 -7.76 3.62
CA LYS A 5 19.49 -6.34 3.92
C LYS A 5 18.07 -5.96 3.49
N SER A 6 17.30 -5.45 4.43
CA SER A 6 15.93 -5.01 4.18
C SER A 6 15.88 -3.50 3.91
N ILE A 7 14.91 -3.07 3.09
CA ILE A 7 14.76 -1.65 2.74
C ILE A 7 13.51 -1.12 3.43
N PRO A 8 13.67 -0.19 4.40
CA PRO A 8 12.51 0.47 4.97
C PRO A 8 11.91 1.42 3.95
N VAL A 9 10.63 1.24 3.66
CA VAL A 9 9.82 2.13 2.84
C VAL A 9 8.80 2.80 3.74
N THR A 10 8.70 4.12 3.63
CA THR A 10 7.76 4.91 4.42
C THR A 10 6.73 5.51 3.49
N MET A 11 5.45 5.24 3.76
CA MET A 11 4.34 5.86 3.07
C MET A 11 3.64 6.85 4.00
N LYS A 12 3.36 8.04 3.46
CA LYS A 12 2.61 9.08 4.15
C LYS A 12 1.34 9.38 3.37
N VAL A 13 0.19 9.15 4.01
CA VAL A 13 -1.13 9.46 3.47
C VAL A 13 -1.67 10.68 4.19
N THR A 14 -2.17 11.66 3.43
CA THR A 14 -2.74 12.90 3.99
C THR A 14 -4.16 13.06 3.49
N TYR A 15 -5.10 13.27 4.41
CA TYR A 15 -6.47 13.61 4.05
C TYR A 15 -6.64 15.13 4.12
N ASN A 16 -6.92 15.78 2.98
CA ASN A 16 -7.01 17.24 2.93
C ASN A 16 -8.44 17.78 3.13
N GLY A 17 -9.43 16.93 3.40
CA GLY A 17 -10.85 17.31 3.38
C GLY A 17 -11.52 16.98 2.05
N LEU A 18 -12.81 17.30 1.94
CA LEU A 18 -13.57 17.13 0.70
C LEU A 18 -13.16 18.20 -0.32
N ALA A 19 -13.11 17.80 -1.60
CA ALA A 19 -12.87 18.74 -2.70
C ALA A 19 -14.15 19.53 -3.03
N ASN A 20 -14.02 20.82 -3.34
CA ASN A 20 -15.10 21.61 -3.94
C ASN A 20 -15.25 21.33 -5.45
N GLU A 21 -16.16 22.03 -6.12
CA GLU A 21 -16.40 21.90 -7.56
C GLU A 21 -15.15 22.20 -8.42
N ASP A 22 -14.22 22.99 -7.89
CA ASP A 22 -12.96 23.36 -8.55
C ASP A 22 -11.82 22.36 -8.25
N GLY A 23 -12.07 21.32 -7.46
CA GLY A 23 -11.08 20.34 -7.05
C GLY A 23 -10.15 20.78 -5.91
N GLU A 24 -10.42 21.93 -5.29
CA GLU A 24 -9.67 22.43 -4.15
C GLU A 24 -10.20 21.85 -2.84
N ALA A 25 -9.27 21.49 -1.95
CA ALA A 25 -9.63 20.89 -0.67
C ALA A 25 -10.24 21.93 0.29
N VAL A 26 -11.42 21.63 0.81
CA VAL A 26 -12.15 22.48 1.76
C VAL A 26 -11.95 21.91 3.16
N LEU A 27 -11.14 22.58 3.98
CA LEU A 27 -10.90 22.16 5.37
C LEU A 27 -12.04 22.57 6.31
N GLU A 28 -12.62 23.74 6.09
CA GLU A 28 -13.65 24.29 6.97
C GLU A 28 -14.94 23.48 6.87
N GLY A 29 -15.37 22.90 8.00
CA GLY A 29 -16.57 22.05 8.06
C GLY A 29 -16.39 20.65 7.47
N SER A 30 -15.19 20.28 6.99
CA SER A 30 -14.92 18.91 6.58
C SER A 30 -14.96 17.98 7.79
N LYS A 31 -15.63 16.84 7.62
CA LYS A 31 -15.69 15.79 8.62
C LYS A 31 -14.42 14.93 8.56
N PRO A 32 -14.06 14.25 9.66
CA PRO A 32 -13.05 13.20 9.60
C PRO A 32 -13.48 12.12 8.61
N LEU A 33 -12.49 11.41 8.07
CA LEU A 33 -12.69 10.33 7.11
C LEU A 33 -12.20 9.03 7.73
N ILE A 34 -13.06 8.02 7.77
CA ILE A 34 -12.70 6.65 8.13
C ILE A 34 -12.61 5.83 6.85
N ILE A 35 -11.44 5.20 6.62
CA ILE A 35 -11.16 4.35 5.46
C ILE A 35 -10.59 3.02 5.90
N GLN A 36 -10.84 1.99 5.12
CA GLN A 36 -10.13 0.72 5.26
C GLN A 36 -8.66 0.87 4.83
N SER A 37 -7.73 0.30 5.59
CA SER A 37 -6.29 0.54 5.38
C SER A 37 -5.62 -0.35 4.33
N LEU A 38 -6.28 -1.40 3.83
CA LEU A 38 -5.65 -2.36 2.90
C LEU A 38 -5.15 -1.73 1.60
N SER A 39 -5.80 -0.67 1.12
CA SER A 39 -5.38 0.08 -0.06
C SER A 39 -3.98 0.71 0.11
N PHE A 40 -3.48 0.74 1.34
CA PHE A 40 -2.17 1.28 1.73
C PHE A 40 -1.21 0.16 2.19
N SER A 41 -1.53 -1.09 1.91
CA SER A 41 -0.66 -2.23 2.22
C SER A 41 0.47 -2.39 1.19
N PHE A 42 1.45 -3.23 1.54
CA PHE A 42 2.57 -3.57 0.67
C PHE A 42 2.14 -4.18 -0.67
N SER A 43 0.98 -4.84 -0.73
CA SER A 43 0.43 -5.44 -1.96
C SER A 43 0.21 -4.40 -3.08
N ASN A 44 0.17 -3.12 -2.73
CA ASN A 44 0.06 -2.02 -3.69
C ASN A 44 1.41 -1.40 -4.11
N PHE A 45 2.51 -2.11 -3.85
CA PHE A 45 3.86 -1.73 -4.27
C PHE A 45 4.41 -2.72 -5.31
N ASN A 46 4.99 -2.16 -6.37
CA ASN A 46 5.84 -2.89 -7.29
C ASN A 46 7.29 -2.69 -6.91
N PHE A 47 8.03 -3.80 -6.88
CA PHE A 47 9.48 -3.80 -6.72
C PHE A 47 10.10 -4.41 -7.97
N HIS A 48 11.02 -3.68 -8.59
CA HIS A 48 11.75 -4.17 -9.76
C HIS A 48 13.25 -4.17 -9.48
N ARG A 49 13.95 -5.16 -10.03
CA ARG A 49 15.42 -5.25 -10.05
C ARG A 49 15.91 -5.14 -11.47
N ARG A 50 17.10 -4.56 -11.63
CA ARG A 50 17.87 -4.57 -12.87
C ARG A 50 19.32 -4.93 -12.54
N CYS A 51 19.77 -6.07 -13.04
CA CYS A 51 21.13 -6.57 -12.80
C CYS A 51 22.17 -5.72 -13.54
N HIS A 52 23.32 -5.49 -12.91
CA HIS A 52 24.41 -4.73 -13.52
C HIS A 52 25.15 -5.51 -14.62
N ASP A 53 25.22 -6.82 -14.46
CA ASP A 53 25.93 -7.77 -15.32
C ASP A 53 25.01 -8.46 -16.34
N TYR A 54 23.85 -7.86 -16.63
CA TYR A 54 22.92 -8.36 -17.64
C TYR A 54 23.65 -8.57 -18.99
N ASP A 55 23.77 -9.84 -19.39
CA ASP A 55 24.44 -10.24 -20.62
C ASP A 55 23.49 -9.96 -21.79
N GLN A 56 23.72 -8.83 -22.49
CA GLN A 56 22.93 -8.37 -23.64
C GLN A 56 22.94 -9.33 -24.85
N GLY A 57 23.57 -10.52 -24.73
CA GLY A 57 23.73 -11.47 -25.83
C GLY A 57 22.45 -12.20 -26.27
N ASP A 58 21.39 -12.20 -25.45
CA ASP A 58 20.15 -12.96 -25.69
C ASP A 58 18.88 -12.10 -25.82
N SER A 59 18.97 -10.76 -25.72
CA SER A 59 17.84 -9.84 -25.92
C SER A 59 18.03 -8.95 -27.15
N ASP A 60 17.01 -8.85 -28.01
CA ASP A 60 17.00 -7.92 -29.15
C ASP A 60 16.85 -6.44 -28.73
N ASP A 61 16.72 -6.16 -27.41
CA ASP A 61 16.58 -4.83 -26.83
C ASP A 61 17.89 -4.38 -26.15
N ASP A 62 18.35 -3.17 -26.51
CA ASP A 62 19.65 -2.58 -26.12
C ASP A 62 19.72 -2.09 -24.65
N ASP A 63 18.64 -2.22 -23.86
CA ASP A 63 18.56 -1.74 -22.47
C ASP A 63 18.26 -2.90 -21.51
N PRO A 64 19.00 -3.05 -20.40
CA PRO A 64 18.71 -4.09 -19.41
C PRO A 64 17.30 -3.90 -18.85
N GLU A 65 16.43 -4.89 -19.06
CA GLU A 65 15.02 -4.81 -18.69
C GLU A 65 14.84 -4.78 -17.17
N TRP A 66 13.82 -4.04 -16.72
CA TRP A 66 13.40 -4.07 -15.32
C TRP A 66 12.55 -5.32 -15.09
N GLU A 67 13.04 -6.23 -14.26
CA GLU A 67 12.31 -7.46 -13.94
C GLU A 67 11.47 -7.26 -12.66
N VAL A 68 10.21 -7.71 -12.70
CA VAL A 68 9.32 -7.71 -11.53
C VAL A 68 9.90 -8.68 -10.50
N TYR A 69 10.24 -8.14 -9.34
CA TYR A 69 10.61 -8.95 -8.19
C TYR A 69 9.36 -9.19 -7.34
N VAL A 70 8.94 -10.44 -7.30
CA VAL A 70 7.96 -10.94 -6.34
C VAL A 70 8.72 -11.87 -5.41
N ASP A 71 8.84 -11.55 -4.13
CA ASP A 71 9.23 -12.57 -3.15
C ASP A 71 8.06 -13.54 -3.04
N ASP A 72 8.33 -14.82 -3.27
CA ASP A 72 7.32 -15.88 -3.25
C ASP A 72 6.69 -16.04 -1.85
N ASP A 73 7.32 -15.53 -0.79
CA ASP A 73 6.85 -15.63 0.60
C ASP A 73 5.86 -14.51 1.03
N TRP A 74 5.53 -13.57 0.13
CA TRP A 74 4.86 -12.33 0.53
C TRP A 74 3.34 -12.31 0.53
N ASN A 75 2.69 -13.40 0.15
CA ASN A 75 1.23 -13.51 0.17
C ASN A 75 0.65 -13.91 1.53
N ASN A 76 1.39 -13.74 2.64
CA ASN A 76 0.84 -13.86 3.98
C ASN A 76 0.00 -12.62 4.36
N LEU A 77 -1.03 -12.35 3.57
CA LEU A 77 -2.27 -11.78 4.09
C LEU A 77 -2.68 -12.63 5.30
N TYR A 78 -3.08 -11.99 6.38
CA TYR A 78 -3.65 -12.66 7.54
C TYR A 78 -4.89 -13.43 7.08
N TYR A 79 -4.69 -14.71 6.71
CA TYR A 79 -5.75 -15.62 6.35
C TYR A 79 -6.67 -15.77 7.56
N LEU A 80 -7.82 -15.08 7.53
CA LEU A 80 -8.93 -15.50 8.35
C LEU A 80 -9.31 -16.93 7.92
N PRO A 81 -9.61 -17.84 8.85
CA PRO A 81 -10.03 -19.19 8.50
C PRO A 81 -11.16 -19.13 7.47
N ASP A 82 -11.00 -19.92 6.40
CA ASP A 82 -11.98 -20.14 5.34
C ASP A 82 -13.44 -20.06 5.84
N GLY A 83 -14.19 -19.11 5.28
CA GLY A 83 -15.62 -19.27 5.03
C GLY A 83 -16.60 -18.47 5.90
N SER A 84 -16.14 -17.64 6.85
CA SER A 84 -17.06 -16.78 7.61
C SER A 84 -16.68 -15.31 7.58
N ASP A 85 -17.58 -14.49 7.05
CA ASP A 85 -17.53 -13.04 7.25
C ASP A 85 -17.57 -12.76 8.76
N ILE A 86 -16.67 -11.91 9.23
CA ILE A 86 -16.62 -11.51 10.63
C ILE A 86 -17.13 -10.08 10.79
N GLU A 87 -17.83 -9.81 11.87
CA GLU A 87 -18.26 -8.47 12.23
C GLU A 87 -17.13 -7.74 12.95
N VAL A 88 -16.73 -6.58 12.42
CA VAL A 88 -15.66 -5.73 12.96
C VAL A 88 -16.19 -4.32 13.18
N ASN A 89 -15.63 -3.61 14.15
CA ASN A 89 -15.99 -2.23 14.42
C ASN A 89 -15.13 -1.30 13.55
N VAL A 90 -15.73 -0.25 12.98
CA VAL A 90 -15.00 0.70 12.11
C VAL A 90 -14.02 1.59 12.89
N THR A 91 -13.98 1.44 14.22
CA THR A 91 -12.98 2.03 15.11
C THR A 91 -11.85 1.05 15.49
N ASP A 92 -11.79 -0.12 14.89
CA ASP A 92 -10.66 -1.04 15.06
C ASP A 92 -9.40 -0.53 14.29
N GLU A 93 -8.27 -1.22 14.40
CA GLU A 93 -6.97 -0.74 13.90
C GLU A 93 -6.86 -0.78 12.36
N GLU A 94 -7.63 -1.68 11.74
CA GLU A 94 -7.77 -1.90 10.30
C GLU A 94 -8.45 -0.72 9.58
N PHE A 95 -9.06 0.20 10.35
CA PHE A 95 -9.72 1.39 9.85
C PHE A 95 -8.97 2.66 10.27
N TRP A 96 -8.48 3.40 9.29
CA TRP A 96 -7.81 4.67 9.52
C TRP A 96 -8.84 5.78 9.62
N CYS A 97 -8.87 6.48 10.76
CA CYS A 97 -9.62 7.72 10.92
C CYS A 97 -8.65 8.90 10.76
N LEU A 98 -8.88 9.75 9.76
CA LEU A 98 -8.04 10.91 9.45
C LEU A 98 -8.86 12.20 9.60
N GLN A 99 -8.36 13.14 10.39
CA GLN A 99 -8.88 14.52 10.42
C GLN A 99 -8.49 15.27 9.13
N PRO A 100 -9.27 16.28 8.70
CA PRO A 100 -8.84 17.15 7.62
C PRO A 100 -7.49 17.83 7.95
N GLY A 101 -6.51 17.68 7.06
CA GLY A 101 -5.13 18.10 7.22
C GLY A 101 -4.23 17.11 7.97
N GLU A 102 -4.76 16.00 8.49
CA GLU A 102 -3.97 14.98 9.18
C GLU A 102 -3.22 14.11 8.18
N SER A 103 -2.02 13.70 8.60
CA SER A 103 -1.25 12.69 7.89
C SER A 103 -1.03 11.47 8.77
N ARG A 104 -1.26 10.29 8.20
CA ARG A 104 -0.80 9.02 8.77
C ARG A 104 0.41 8.54 8.02
N THR A 105 1.41 8.08 8.76
CA THR A 105 2.63 7.53 8.20
C THR A 105 2.72 6.08 8.62
N ASP A 106 2.94 5.20 7.66
CA ASP A 106 3.22 3.80 7.90
C ASP A 106 4.60 3.44 7.32
N GLN A 107 5.27 2.48 7.95
CA GLN A 107 6.55 1.99 7.51
C GLN A 107 6.46 0.48 7.31
N PHE A 108 6.70 0.05 6.09
CA PHE A 108 6.82 -1.36 5.76
C PHE A 108 8.23 -1.62 5.29
N THR A 109 8.64 -2.87 5.45
CA THR A 109 9.95 -3.32 5.04
C THR A 109 9.77 -4.08 3.75
N CYS A 110 10.31 -3.55 2.65
CA CYS A 110 10.51 -4.36 1.46
C CYS A 110 11.59 -5.41 1.82
N SER A 111 11.34 -6.66 1.46
CA SER A 111 12.12 -7.85 1.76
C SER A 111 13.54 -7.59 1.38
N GLU A 112 14.36 -8.40 2.02
CA GLU A 112 15.66 -8.82 1.56
C GLU A 112 15.82 -8.59 0.06
N LEU A 113 16.77 -7.72 -0.28
CA LEU A 113 17.31 -7.64 -1.63
C LEU A 113 17.53 -9.07 -2.16
N HIS A 114 17.19 -9.31 -3.44
CA HIS A 114 17.37 -10.60 -4.10
C HIS A 114 18.72 -11.23 -3.71
N GLU A 115 18.77 -12.54 -3.43
CA GLU A 115 19.97 -13.18 -2.87
C GLU A 115 21.24 -12.92 -3.72
N GLU A 116 21.08 -12.93 -5.04
CA GLU A 116 22.11 -12.64 -6.04
C GLU A 116 22.43 -11.15 -6.24
N THR A 117 21.90 -10.24 -5.40
CA THR A 117 22.16 -8.80 -5.52
C THR A 117 23.65 -8.52 -5.52
N ALA A 118 24.12 -7.83 -6.56
CA ALA A 118 25.50 -7.43 -6.75
C ALA A 118 25.67 -5.91 -6.62
N VAL A 119 26.91 -5.47 -6.35
CA VAL A 119 27.26 -4.06 -6.45
C VAL A 119 27.08 -3.61 -7.89
N GLY A 120 26.36 -2.51 -8.10
CA GLY A 120 25.97 -1.99 -9.40
C GLY A 120 24.50 -2.24 -9.77
N ASP A 121 23.83 -3.20 -9.12
CA ASP A 121 22.42 -3.49 -9.39
C ASP A 121 21.55 -2.28 -9.07
N SER A 122 20.52 -2.07 -9.88
CA SER A 122 19.51 -1.03 -9.67
C SER A 122 18.20 -1.65 -9.20
N TYR A 123 17.52 -0.93 -8.32
CA TYR A 123 16.19 -1.28 -7.83
C TYR A 123 15.24 -0.11 -8.02
N ARG A 124 13.97 -0.42 -8.27
CA ARG A 124 12.89 0.54 -8.43
C ARG A 124 11.71 0.14 -7.57
N ILE A 125 11.24 1.06 -6.75
CA ILE A 125 10.05 0.92 -5.92
C ILE A 125 8.98 1.88 -6.43
N GLN A 126 7.75 1.40 -6.54
CA GLN A 126 6.61 2.24 -6.90
C GLN A 126 5.37 1.79 -6.13
N TYR A 127 4.70 2.71 -5.43
CA TYR A 127 3.29 2.51 -5.11
C TYR A 127 2.49 2.64 -6.41
N TRP A 128 1.89 1.56 -6.91
CA TRP A 128 1.23 1.59 -8.23
C TRP A 128 -0.18 2.20 -8.20
N GLY A 129 -0.72 2.39 -7.00
CA GLY A 129 -2.04 2.97 -6.78
C GLY A 129 -2.95 1.99 -6.04
N GLY A 130 -4.21 2.38 -5.89
CA GLY A 130 -5.23 1.52 -5.33
C GLY A 130 -6.59 2.20 -5.32
N SER A 131 -7.58 1.47 -4.83
CA SER A 131 -8.92 2.00 -4.54
C SER A 131 -9.23 1.75 -3.08
N VAL A 132 -9.89 2.71 -2.44
CA VAL A 132 -10.58 2.51 -1.16
C VAL A 132 -12.05 2.31 -1.49
N GLU A 133 -12.51 1.07 -1.39
CA GLU A 133 -13.89 0.69 -1.72
C GLU A 133 -14.86 1.08 -0.61
N TRP A 134 -14.43 0.93 0.65
CA TRP A 134 -15.25 1.27 1.81
C TRP A 134 -14.71 2.45 2.62
N TRP A 135 -15.58 3.41 2.88
CA TRP A 135 -15.29 4.62 3.65
C TRP A 135 -16.54 5.27 4.23
N ILE A 136 -16.38 6.03 5.31
CA ILE A 136 -17.44 6.81 5.95
C ILE A 136 -16.92 8.14 6.50
N LEU A 137 -17.74 9.18 6.47
CA LEU A 137 -17.42 10.50 7.05
C LEU A 137 -17.98 10.63 8.46
N GLY A 138 -17.12 11.02 9.38
CA GLY A 138 -17.44 11.24 10.79
C GLY A 138 -16.29 10.79 11.67
N SER A 139 -16.30 11.23 12.93
CA SER A 139 -15.30 10.83 13.91
C SER A 139 -15.53 9.39 14.41
N ARG A 140 -14.52 8.84 15.08
CA ARG A 140 -14.66 7.54 15.76
C ARG A 140 -15.75 7.57 16.83
N GLU A 141 -15.98 8.70 17.47
CA GLU A 141 -17.06 8.86 18.44
C GLU A 141 -18.44 8.83 17.78
N GLU A 142 -18.60 9.47 16.61
CA GLU A 142 -19.83 9.40 15.82
C GLU A 142 -20.13 7.97 15.35
N HIS A 143 -19.08 7.19 15.07
CA HIS A 143 -19.15 5.82 14.53
C HIS A 143 -18.80 4.72 15.54
N ALA A 144 -18.83 5.01 16.84
CA ALA A 144 -18.42 4.05 17.88
C ALA A 144 -19.25 2.74 17.88
N ASN A 145 -20.49 2.81 17.38
CA ASN A 145 -21.39 1.66 17.26
C ASN A 145 -21.60 1.20 15.81
N THR A 146 -20.77 1.67 14.88
CA THR A 146 -20.83 1.25 13.48
C THR A 146 -19.97 0.00 13.31
N THR A 147 -20.61 -1.09 12.91
CA THR A 147 -19.95 -2.35 12.56
C THR A 147 -20.18 -2.67 11.08
N VAL A 148 -19.22 -3.38 10.50
CA VAL A 148 -19.26 -3.88 9.12
C VAL A 148 -18.87 -5.36 9.12
N LYS A 149 -19.24 -6.08 8.06
CA LYS A 149 -18.70 -7.43 7.85
C LYS A 149 -17.53 -7.40 6.90
N VAL A 150 -16.45 -8.06 7.28
CA VAL A 150 -15.28 -8.26 6.42
C VAL A 150 -15.11 -9.73 6.04
N ASN A 151 -14.74 -9.98 4.79
CA ASN A 151 -14.46 -11.32 4.28
C ASN A 151 -13.04 -11.78 4.68
N TYR A 152 -12.64 -12.96 4.22
CA TYR A 152 -11.31 -13.54 4.52
C TYR A 152 -10.12 -12.82 3.85
N MET A 153 -10.37 -11.97 2.85
CA MET A 153 -9.39 -11.06 2.25
C MET A 153 -9.35 -9.70 2.97
N ASN A 154 -10.16 -9.56 4.04
CA ASN A 154 -10.37 -8.34 4.79
C ASN A 154 -11.04 -7.23 3.95
N ASP A 155 -11.86 -7.57 2.95
CA ASP A 155 -12.71 -6.59 2.24
C ASP A 155 -14.04 -6.42 2.96
N VAL A 156 -14.56 -5.19 3.02
CA VAL A 156 -15.93 -4.97 3.55
C VAL A 156 -16.97 -5.48 2.56
N VAL A 157 -17.76 -6.47 3.00
CA VAL A 157 -18.82 -7.09 2.20
C VAL A 157 -20.23 -6.72 2.66
N ASP A 158 -20.38 -6.15 3.86
CA ASP A 158 -21.65 -5.63 4.40
C ASP A 158 -21.38 -4.31 5.14
N PRO A 159 -21.94 -3.18 4.69
CA PRO A 159 -22.88 -3.05 3.58
C PRO A 159 -22.24 -3.31 2.21
N VAL A 160 -22.98 -4.02 1.35
CA VAL A 160 -22.59 -4.26 -0.05
C VAL A 160 -22.43 -2.94 -0.79
N ASP A 161 -21.41 -2.85 -1.65
CA ASP A 161 -21.15 -1.71 -2.54
C ASP A 161 -21.02 -0.37 -1.80
N ASN A 162 -20.59 -0.41 -0.52
CA ASN A 162 -20.50 0.75 0.35
C ASN A 162 -21.77 1.64 0.30
N GLU A 163 -22.95 1.02 0.21
CA GLU A 163 -24.25 1.68 0.06
C GLU A 163 -24.37 2.60 -1.18
N GLY A 164 -23.63 2.29 -2.25
CA GLY A 164 -23.58 3.05 -3.50
C GLY A 164 -22.68 4.29 -3.44
N LYS A 165 -21.84 4.44 -2.41
CA LYS A 165 -20.84 5.52 -2.35
C LYS A 165 -19.71 5.25 -3.37
N PRO A 166 -19.20 6.29 -4.04
CA PRO A 166 -18.11 6.10 -4.99
C PRO A 166 -16.83 5.64 -4.30
N GLU A 167 -16.04 4.84 -4.99
CA GLU A 167 -14.70 4.47 -4.53
C GLU A 167 -13.76 5.68 -4.51
N ILE A 168 -12.81 5.71 -3.57
CA ILE A 168 -11.75 6.71 -3.57
C ILE A 168 -10.56 6.13 -4.33
N THR A 169 -10.21 6.72 -5.47
CA THR A 169 -9.01 6.34 -6.22
C THR A 169 -7.76 6.95 -5.57
N ILE A 170 -6.79 6.10 -5.28
CA ILE A 170 -5.45 6.50 -4.84
C ILE A 170 -4.50 6.41 -6.04
N PRO A 171 -3.95 7.55 -6.51
CA PRO A 171 -3.07 7.53 -7.66
C PRO A 171 -1.74 6.83 -7.33
N GLY A 172 -1.13 6.22 -8.36
CA GLY A 172 0.22 5.72 -8.26
C GLY A 172 1.23 6.83 -7.95
N SER A 173 2.26 6.47 -7.19
CA SER A 173 3.39 7.33 -6.89
C SER A 173 4.39 7.40 -8.07
N ASN A 174 5.30 8.35 -7.97
CA ASN A 174 6.53 8.35 -8.76
C ASN A 174 7.43 7.16 -8.35
N ASN A 175 8.29 6.74 -9.28
CA ASN A 175 9.30 5.73 -9.01
C ASN A 175 10.39 6.27 -8.06
N VAL A 176 10.77 5.47 -7.08
CA VAL A 176 12.00 5.66 -6.30
C VAL A 176 13.02 4.64 -6.78
N GLU A 177 14.15 5.12 -7.29
CA GLU A 177 15.22 4.28 -7.79
C GLU A 177 16.49 4.42 -6.95
N PHE A 178 17.20 3.32 -6.74
CA PHE A 178 18.49 3.32 -6.06
C PHE A 178 19.41 2.25 -6.64
N VAL A 179 20.72 2.44 -6.43
CA VAL A 179 21.78 1.54 -6.90
C VAL A 179 22.52 0.98 -5.69
N ILE A 180 22.89 -0.29 -5.77
CA ILE A 180 23.69 -0.96 -4.75
C ILE A 180 25.14 -0.53 -4.90
N VAL A 181 25.64 0.25 -3.94
CA VAL A 181 27.02 0.78 -3.96
C VAL A 181 28.00 -0.03 -3.10
N ASP A 182 27.49 -0.85 -2.18
CA ASP A 182 28.32 -1.69 -1.30
C ASP A 182 27.50 -2.87 -0.72
N LYS A 183 28.11 -4.06 -0.74
CA LYS A 183 27.61 -5.26 -0.06
C LYS A 183 28.65 -5.62 0.98
N LYS A 184 28.32 -5.39 2.26
CA LYS A 184 29.11 -5.98 3.34
C LYS A 184 28.83 -7.47 3.29
N ASP A 185 29.85 -8.24 2.96
CA ASP A 185 29.84 -9.69 3.20
C ASP A 185 29.60 -9.92 4.71
N PRO A 186 28.76 -10.91 5.08
CA PRO A 186 28.53 -11.28 6.47
C PRO A 186 29.81 -11.75 7.18
#